data_AF-A0A077LCT7-F1
#
_entry.id   AF-A0A077LCT7-F1
#
_cell.length_a   1.000
_cell.length_b   1.000
_cell.length_c   1.000
_cell.angle_alpha   90.00
_cell.angle_beta   90.00
_cell.angle_gamma   90.00
#
_symmetry.space_group_name_H-M   'P 1'
#
loop_
_entity.id
_entity.type
_entity.pdbx_description
1 polymer ?
#
loop_
_entity_poly.entity_id
_entity_poly.type
_entity_poly.pdbx_seq_one_letter_code
_entity_poly.pdbx_strand_id
1 'polypeptide(L)'
;MAKDEKYKWNVETGTYPQIDPHSKIKHKIIEDYIRNYITVVMSNERIPRIGINIIDGFCGGGIYTEEDKLGTHYGSPIIALDTIQQTVAEINTSRKIPREVLAKYYFIDIKKANIEHLKFILSQKGYSHLIGKDISLIRSRFTNALPNIITQIKNSKLSERALFLLDQYAYKDVPFSSIRLIFDEVKNAEVLLTFNVDSLIDYISDRDENRKALQNINLEKYIPWDMISYYKATKPYEWQHLIQRFLAKGILKESGAEFMTVFFITPFGSNPRTYWFIHLAKNYRATAVMKEIHWKYGNHFSHFMTPSLFVGYDTKRDIEVTDQHSLGFGEQHFFNDVTGKRIVSELSELLPKKIYEGQNQTFGAMMRSMANATMANESIVRDALHMPLICKDIEIFDKDNRTKRRKGSSIKDSDIVVPAAQRSLFFIPPVSMVRNTEAED
;
A
#
# COMPACT_ATOMS: atom_id res chain seq x y z
N MET A 1 35.23 2.45 -7.11
CA MET A 1 35.07 2.34 -5.65
C MET A 1 33.88 1.44 -5.38
N ALA A 2 34.10 0.31 -4.69
CA ALA A 2 32.99 -0.55 -4.29
C ALA A 2 32.05 0.25 -3.40
N LYS A 3 30.74 0.28 -3.74
CA LYS A 3 29.72 0.91 -2.89
C LYS A 3 29.80 0.27 -1.51
N ASP A 4 30.02 1.06 -0.47
CA ASP A 4 29.91 0.58 0.90
C ASP A 4 28.53 -0.07 1.09
N GLU A 5 28.53 -1.33 1.53
CA GLU A 5 27.30 -2.08 1.74
C GLU A 5 26.57 -1.52 2.96
N LYS A 6 25.34 -1.03 2.73
CA LYS A 6 24.50 -0.39 3.74
C LYS A 6 24.27 -1.27 4.97
N TYR A 7 24.06 -2.58 4.79
CA TYR A 7 23.85 -3.53 5.89
C TYR A 7 24.74 -4.77 5.77
N LYS A 8 25.42 -5.08 6.88
CA LYS A 8 26.25 -6.27 7.06
C LYS A 8 25.90 -6.94 8.38
N TRP A 9 25.57 -8.22 8.30
CA TRP A 9 25.41 -9.11 9.45
C TRP A 9 26.64 -9.98 9.57
N ASN A 10 27.16 -10.14 10.79
CA ASN A 10 28.24 -11.08 11.06
C ASN A 10 27.93 -11.86 12.35
N VAL A 11 27.78 -13.17 12.19
CA VAL A 11 27.47 -14.11 13.27
C VAL A 11 28.66 -14.26 14.22
N GLU A 12 29.88 -14.31 13.67
CA GLU A 12 31.12 -14.53 14.45
C GLU A 12 31.46 -13.33 15.33
N THR A 13 31.20 -12.11 14.85
CA THR A 13 31.50 -10.88 15.59
C THR A 13 30.29 -10.32 16.34
N GLY A 14 29.10 -10.94 16.21
CA GLY A 14 27.86 -10.44 16.82
C GLY A 14 27.45 -9.04 16.36
N THR A 15 27.87 -8.62 15.16
CA THR A 15 27.65 -7.26 14.67
C THR A 15 26.35 -7.17 13.87
N TYR A 16 25.44 -6.30 14.30
CA TYR A 16 24.17 -6.03 13.63
C TYR A 16 24.19 -4.64 12.96
N PRO A 17 23.61 -4.53 11.75
CA PRO A 17 23.44 -3.23 11.13
C PRO A 17 22.45 -2.38 11.90
N GLN A 18 22.70 -1.06 11.95
CA GLN A 18 21.74 -0.10 12.49
C GLN A 18 20.51 -0.02 11.59
N ILE A 19 19.31 -0.13 12.16
CA ILE A 19 18.09 0.04 11.38
C ILE A 19 17.82 1.52 11.10
N ASP A 20 17.40 1.81 9.87
CA ASP A 20 16.93 3.16 9.56
C ASP A 20 15.51 3.39 10.09
N PRO A 21 15.17 4.62 10.56
CA PRO A 21 13.82 4.95 11.04
C PRO A 21 12.68 4.57 10.08
N HIS A 22 12.89 4.77 8.76
CA HIS A 22 11.89 4.41 7.75
C HIS A 22 11.66 2.89 7.64
N SER A 23 12.69 2.09 7.89
CA SER A 23 12.56 0.63 7.93
C SER A 23 11.76 0.18 9.15
N LYS A 24 11.81 0.88 10.29
CA LYS A 24 10.95 0.62 11.44
C LYS A 24 9.46 0.83 11.11
N ILE A 25 9.12 1.94 10.45
CA ILE A 25 7.73 2.24 10.04
C ILE A 25 7.23 1.18 9.04
N LYS A 26 8.05 0.81 8.05
CA LYS A 26 7.73 -0.26 7.10
C LYS A 26 7.47 -1.59 7.80
N HIS A 27 8.34 -1.98 8.73
CA HIS A 27 8.16 -3.16 9.57
C HIS A 27 6.85 -3.11 10.36
N LYS A 28 6.47 -1.93 10.87
CA LYS A 28 5.19 -1.75 11.57
C LYS A 28 3.98 -1.88 10.65
N ILE A 29 4.06 -1.37 9.41
CA ILE A 29 3.02 -1.57 8.40
C ILE A 29 2.88 -3.06 8.06
N ILE A 30 3.99 -3.79 7.89
CA ILE A 30 3.97 -5.23 7.60
C ILE A 30 3.30 -6.00 8.75
N GLU A 31 3.66 -5.70 9.99
CA GLU A 31 3.05 -6.28 11.20
C GLU A 31 1.52 -6.04 11.22
N ASP A 32 1.09 -4.79 11.11
CA ASP A 32 -0.32 -4.43 11.12
C ASP A 32 -1.07 -5.03 9.93
N TYR A 33 -0.43 -5.13 8.76
CA TYR A 33 -1.03 -5.70 7.58
C TYR A 33 -1.28 -7.19 7.73
N ILE A 34 -0.27 -7.96 8.18
CA ILE A 34 -0.40 -9.41 8.40
C ILE A 34 -1.49 -9.69 9.45
N ARG A 35 -1.51 -8.94 10.56
CA ARG A 35 -2.53 -9.05 11.60
C ARG A 35 -3.95 -8.80 11.06
N ASN A 36 -4.12 -7.69 10.32
CA ASN A 36 -5.41 -7.34 9.73
C ASN A 36 -5.84 -8.33 8.64
N TYR A 37 -4.91 -8.81 7.82
CA TYR A 37 -5.18 -9.83 6.80
C TYR A 37 -5.82 -11.07 7.43
N ILE A 38 -5.18 -11.63 8.46
CA ILE A 38 -5.67 -12.82 9.16
C ILE A 38 -7.03 -12.53 9.79
N THR A 39 -7.16 -11.41 10.50
CA THR A 39 -8.41 -11.02 11.17
C THR A 39 -9.57 -10.85 10.19
N VAL A 40 -9.33 -10.23 9.03
CA VAL A 40 -10.35 -10.03 7.99
C VAL A 40 -10.75 -11.35 7.33
N VAL A 41 -9.78 -12.18 6.93
CA VAL A 41 -10.07 -13.48 6.32
C VAL A 41 -10.79 -14.40 7.31
N MET A 42 -10.43 -14.32 8.59
CA MET A 42 -11.01 -15.10 9.67
C MET A 42 -12.23 -14.45 10.32
N SER A 43 -12.72 -13.31 9.83
CA SER A 43 -13.93 -12.64 10.35
C SER A 43 -15.16 -13.54 10.31
N ASN A 44 -15.26 -14.42 9.31
CA ASN A 44 -16.25 -15.49 9.30
C ASN A 44 -15.85 -16.58 10.30
N GLU A 45 -16.56 -16.66 11.42
CA GLU A 45 -16.29 -17.59 12.51
C GLU A 45 -16.41 -19.08 12.11
N ARG A 46 -17.06 -19.37 10.97
CA ARG A 46 -17.22 -20.73 10.44
C ARG A 46 -15.97 -21.27 9.75
N ILE A 47 -14.96 -20.45 9.49
CA ILE A 47 -13.73 -20.88 8.82
C ILE A 47 -12.78 -21.47 9.88
N PRO A 48 -12.58 -22.80 9.94
CA PRO A 48 -11.80 -23.41 11.03
C PRO A 48 -10.29 -23.24 10.81
N ARG A 49 -9.85 -23.17 9.56
CA ARG A 49 -8.44 -23.09 9.19
C ARG A 49 -8.24 -22.23 7.95
N ILE A 50 -7.10 -21.55 7.87
CA ILE A 50 -6.65 -20.88 6.65
C ILE A 50 -5.20 -21.23 6.35
N GLY A 51 -4.83 -21.25 5.06
CA GLY A 51 -3.45 -21.33 4.62
C GLY A 51 -2.95 -19.97 4.15
N ILE A 52 -1.69 -19.65 4.43
CA ILE A 52 -1.03 -18.44 3.92
C ILE A 52 0.45 -18.72 3.61
N ASN A 53 0.97 -18.13 2.54
CA ASN A 53 2.39 -18.17 2.20
C ASN A 53 2.97 -16.75 2.39
N ILE A 54 4.03 -16.62 3.15
CA ILE A 54 4.79 -15.36 3.30
C ILE A 54 6.12 -15.53 2.59
N ILE A 55 6.40 -14.67 1.62
CA ILE A 55 7.61 -14.69 0.82
C ILE A 55 8.36 -13.40 1.11
N ASP A 56 9.55 -13.49 1.68
CA ASP A 56 10.45 -12.35 1.84
C ASP A 56 11.58 -12.47 0.82
N GLY A 57 11.52 -11.65 -0.23
CA GLY A 57 12.45 -11.70 -1.35
C GLY A 57 13.86 -11.22 -1.01
N PHE A 58 14.03 -10.49 0.10
CA PHE A 58 15.27 -9.84 0.51
C PHE A 58 15.40 -9.85 2.04
N CYS A 59 15.40 -11.04 2.62
CA CYS A 59 15.16 -11.25 4.05
C CYS A 59 16.26 -10.75 5.01
N GLY A 60 17.50 -10.58 4.54
CA GLY A 60 18.62 -10.16 5.38
C GLY A 60 18.92 -11.14 6.53
N GLY A 61 19.62 -10.66 7.55
CA GLY A 61 20.00 -11.46 8.73
C GLY A 61 18.94 -11.52 9.84
N GLY A 62 17.80 -10.84 9.68
CA GLY A 62 16.64 -10.93 10.58
C GLY A 62 16.68 -10.09 11.87
N ILE A 63 17.76 -9.35 12.15
CA ILE A 63 17.87 -8.48 13.34
C ILE A 63 18.73 -7.25 13.05
N TYR A 64 18.46 -6.14 13.74
CA TYR A 64 19.15 -4.88 13.60
C TYR A 64 19.42 -4.28 14.98
N THR A 65 20.40 -3.38 15.07
CA THR A 65 20.58 -2.50 16.23
C THR A 65 19.73 -1.24 16.07
N GLU A 66 19.20 -0.73 17.18
CA GLU A 66 18.53 0.58 17.20
C GLU A 66 19.54 1.74 17.19
N GLU A 67 19.06 2.95 16.89
CA GLU A 67 19.93 4.15 16.77
C GLU A 67 20.67 4.47 18.07
N ASP A 68 20.05 4.18 19.21
CA ASP A 68 20.64 4.35 20.55
C ASP A 68 21.69 3.27 20.90
N LYS A 69 21.84 2.24 20.06
CA LYS A 69 22.64 1.02 20.28
C LYS A 69 22.30 0.26 21.56
N LEU A 70 21.18 0.57 22.20
CA LEU A 70 20.70 -0.05 23.43
C LEU A 70 19.59 -1.07 23.13
N GLY A 71 18.87 -0.89 22.01
CA GLY A 71 17.80 -1.78 21.56
C GLY A 71 18.18 -2.72 20.41
N THR A 72 17.37 -3.76 20.24
CA THR A 72 17.37 -4.63 19.05
C THR A 72 16.04 -4.52 18.34
N HIS A 73 16.07 -4.43 17.01
CA HIS A 73 14.90 -4.39 16.15
C HIS A 73 14.88 -5.62 15.25
N TYR A 74 13.78 -6.37 15.21
CA TYR A 74 13.67 -7.56 14.37
C TYR A 74 13.28 -7.23 12.92
N GLY A 75 13.83 -7.99 11.97
CA GLY A 75 13.51 -7.86 10.55
C GLY A 75 12.18 -8.51 10.15
N SER A 76 11.78 -8.29 8.90
CA SER A 76 10.56 -8.85 8.30
C SER A 76 10.35 -10.36 8.50
N PRO A 77 11.39 -11.24 8.48
CA PRO A 77 11.17 -12.67 8.70
C PRO A 77 10.61 -12.98 10.09
N ILE A 78 11.21 -12.37 11.13
CA ILE A 78 10.82 -12.60 12.52
C ILE A 78 9.50 -11.90 12.81
N ILE A 79 9.29 -10.70 12.28
CA ILE A 79 8.02 -9.98 12.39
C ILE A 79 6.88 -10.81 11.81
N ALA A 80 7.05 -11.42 10.64
CA ALA A 80 6.00 -12.23 10.02
C ALA A 80 5.64 -13.46 10.88
N LEU A 81 6.64 -14.14 11.45
CA LEU A 81 6.44 -15.29 12.34
C LEU A 81 5.72 -14.88 13.63
N ASP A 82 6.27 -13.90 14.35
CA ASP A 82 5.75 -13.43 15.63
C ASP A 82 4.33 -12.87 15.46
N THR A 83 4.06 -12.10 14.40
CA THR A 83 2.73 -11.54 14.12
C THR A 83 1.69 -12.63 13.88
N ILE A 84 2.02 -13.65 13.08
CA ILE A 84 1.09 -14.76 12.83
C ILE A 84 0.81 -15.51 14.13
N GLN A 85 1.85 -15.84 14.90
CA GLN A 85 1.71 -16.55 16.18
C GLN A 85 0.84 -15.76 17.17
N GLN A 86 1.11 -14.46 17.34
CA GLN A 86 0.34 -13.58 18.22
C GLN A 86 -1.11 -13.46 17.76
N THR A 87 -1.34 -13.23 16.47
CA THR A 87 -2.70 -13.10 15.92
C THR A 87 -3.48 -14.40 16.11
N VAL A 88 -2.85 -15.56 15.92
CA VAL A 88 -3.48 -16.87 16.17
C VAL A 88 -3.83 -17.06 17.64
N ALA A 89 -2.99 -16.60 18.57
CA ALA A 89 -3.32 -16.64 19.99
C ALA A 89 -4.52 -15.74 20.29
N GLU A 90 -4.51 -14.50 19.78
CA GLU A 90 -5.57 -13.49 19.99
C GLU A 90 -6.94 -13.97 19.50
N ILE A 91 -7.05 -14.53 18.28
CA ILE A 91 -8.32 -15.01 17.73
C ILE A 91 -8.88 -16.24 18.48
N ASN A 92 -8.05 -16.92 19.27
CA ASN A 92 -8.42 -18.15 19.98
C ASN A 92 -8.65 -17.97 21.47
N THR A 93 -8.30 -16.81 22.06
CA THR A 93 -8.41 -16.52 23.51
C THR A 93 -9.73 -16.97 24.14
N SER A 94 -10.86 -16.75 23.46
CA SER A 94 -12.20 -17.05 24.00
C SER A 94 -12.90 -18.22 23.28
N ARG A 95 -12.17 -19.07 22.55
CA ARG A 95 -12.75 -20.13 21.72
C ARG A 95 -12.62 -21.51 22.35
N LYS A 96 -13.71 -22.27 22.35
CA LYS A 96 -13.71 -23.69 22.71
C LYS A 96 -13.04 -24.58 21.66
N ILE A 97 -13.23 -24.22 20.38
CA ILE A 97 -12.60 -24.91 19.24
C ILE A 97 -11.57 -23.96 18.63
N PRO A 98 -10.28 -24.28 18.72
CA PRO A 98 -9.22 -23.44 18.19
C PRO A 98 -9.27 -23.40 16.67
N ARG A 99 -8.87 -22.27 16.12
CA ARG A 99 -8.72 -22.04 14.69
C ARG A 99 -7.26 -21.98 14.33
N GLU A 100 -6.92 -22.48 13.15
CA GLU A 100 -5.53 -22.65 12.74
C GLU A 100 -5.17 -21.75 11.56
N VAL A 101 -3.96 -21.19 11.60
CA VAL A 101 -3.32 -20.54 10.46
C VAL A 101 -2.11 -21.38 10.07
N LEU A 102 -2.19 -22.03 8.91
CA LEU A 102 -1.16 -22.88 8.36
C LEU A 102 -0.28 -22.03 7.45
N ALA A 103 0.77 -21.45 8.04
CA ALA A 103 1.68 -20.54 7.37
C ALA A 103 2.92 -21.26 6.82
N LYS A 104 3.27 -20.96 5.57
CA LYS A 104 4.57 -21.32 4.98
C LYS A 104 5.38 -20.06 4.73
N TYR A 105 6.68 -20.13 4.99
CA TYR A 105 7.61 -19.02 4.91
C TYR A 105 8.73 -19.34 3.92
N TYR A 106 8.99 -18.41 3.01
CA TYR A 106 10.08 -18.49 2.05
C TYR A 106 10.95 -17.25 2.22
N PHE A 107 12.13 -17.42 2.81
CA PHE A 107 13.06 -16.32 3.07
C PHE A 107 14.24 -16.42 2.12
N ILE A 108 14.38 -15.44 1.23
CA ILE A 108 15.36 -15.42 0.15
C ILE A 108 16.40 -14.33 0.40
N ASP A 109 17.67 -14.68 0.24
CA ASP A 109 18.78 -13.73 0.20
C ASP A 109 19.92 -14.30 -0.66
N ILE A 110 20.65 -13.44 -1.37
CA ILE A 110 21.78 -13.86 -2.18
C ILE A 110 23.01 -14.18 -1.33
N LYS A 111 23.15 -13.53 -0.17
CA LYS A 111 24.31 -13.64 0.71
C LYS A 111 24.16 -14.84 1.64
N LYS A 112 25.17 -15.72 1.58
CA LYS A 112 25.28 -16.87 2.49
C LYS A 112 25.27 -16.42 3.97
N ALA A 113 26.03 -15.38 4.30
CA ALA A 113 26.14 -14.84 5.66
C ALA A 113 24.78 -14.39 6.23
N ASN A 114 23.93 -13.74 5.41
CA ASN A 114 22.60 -13.32 5.83
C ASN A 114 21.71 -14.52 6.15
N ILE A 115 21.70 -15.54 5.30
CA ILE A 115 20.93 -16.78 5.51
C ILE A 115 21.40 -17.53 6.77
N GLU A 116 22.71 -17.65 6.98
CA GLU A 116 23.27 -18.29 8.16
C GLU A 116 22.92 -17.53 9.44
N HIS A 117 22.98 -16.19 9.38
CA HIS A 117 22.57 -15.33 10.48
C HIS A 117 21.07 -15.46 10.79
N LEU A 118 20.22 -15.41 9.77
CA LEU A 118 18.78 -15.60 9.93
C LEU A 118 18.46 -16.96 10.55
N LYS A 119 19.14 -18.04 10.12
CA LYS A 119 19.00 -19.37 10.72
C LYS A 119 19.36 -19.39 12.22
N PHE A 120 20.43 -18.69 12.60
CA PHE A 120 20.81 -18.54 14.00
C PHE A 120 19.72 -17.80 14.81
N ILE A 121 19.26 -16.65 14.34
CA ILE A 121 18.23 -15.85 15.03
C ILE A 121 16.90 -16.61 15.13
N LEU A 122 16.48 -17.30 14.08
CA LEU A 122 15.30 -18.17 14.11
C LEU A 122 15.42 -19.24 15.19
N SER A 123 16.62 -19.79 15.37
CA SER A 123 16.86 -20.81 16.40
C SER A 123 16.82 -20.23 17.81
N GLN A 124 17.42 -19.06 18.02
CA GLN A 124 17.33 -18.33 19.29
C GLN A 124 15.89 -17.98 19.67
N LYS A 125 15.05 -17.69 18.68
CA LYS A 125 13.61 -17.40 18.87
C LYS A 125 12.73 -18.66 19.01
N GLY A 126 13.30 -19.87 19.00
CA GLY A 126 12.58 -21.13 19.17
C GLY A 126 11.95 -21.71 17.91
N TYR A 127 12.23 -21.15 16.73
CA TYR A 127 11.67 -21.58 15.44
C TYR A 127 12.47 -22.67 14.72
N SER A 128 13.52 -23.23 15.34
CA SER A 128 14.37 -24.27 14.70
C SER A 128 13.57 -25.45 14.14
N HIS A 129 12.52 -25.87 14.85
CA HIS A 129 11.68 -27.01 14.47
C HIS A 129 10.83 -26.79 13.22
N LEU A 130 10.65 -25.53 12.79
CA LEU A 130 9.92 -25.17 11.57
C LEU A 130 10.83 -25.14 10.34
N ILE A 131 12.15 -25.03 10.53
CA ILE A 131 13.12 -24.91 9.44
C ILE A 131 13.18 -26.22 8.64
N GLY A 132 13.01 -26.11 7.33
CA GLY A 132 12.93 -27.25 6.40
C GLY A 132 11.54 -27.89 6.31
N LYS A 133 10.59 -27.48 7.15
CA LYS A 133 9.19 -27.93 7.11
C LYS A 133 8.27 -26.81 6.63
N ASP A 134 8.10 -25.79 7.46
CA ASP A 134 7.23 -24.64 7.21
C ASP A 134 8.06 -23.39 6.85
N ILE A 135 9.33 -23.33 7.26
CA ILE A 135 10.28 -22.27 6.89
C ILE A 135 11.32 -22.79 5.90
N SER A 136 11.38 -22.16 4.72
CA SER A 136 12.37 -22.43 3.68
C SER A 136 13.36 -21.27 3.59
N LEU A 137 14.63 -21.53 3.88
CA LEU A 137 15.73 -20.58 3.74
C LEU A 137 16.42 -20.81 2.38
N ILE A 138 16.39 -19.82 1.49
CA ILE A 138 16.80 -19.98 0.10
C ILE A 138 17.94 -19.00 -0.23
N ARG A 139 19.13 -19.54 -0.50
CA ARG A 139 20.25 -18.74 -0.98
C ARG A 139 20.18 -18.57 -2.50
N SER A 140 19.54 -17.51 -2.98
CA SER A 140 19.39 -17.25 -4.41
C SER A 140 19.05 -15.78 -4.67
N ARG A 141 19.08 -15.36 -5.94
CA ARG A 141 18.35 -14.16 -6.36
C ARG A 141 16.85 -14.46 -6.32
N PHE A 142 16.05 -13.49 -5.91
CA PHE A 142 14.60 -13.62 -5.86
C PHE A 142 14.01 -14.09 -7.21
N THR A 143 14.40 -13.45 -8.31
CA THR A 143 13.93 -13.79 -9.66
C THR A 143 14.23 -15.23 -10.08
N ASN A 144 15.36 -15.78 -9.62
CA ASN A 144 15.73 -17.18 -9.90
C ASN A 144 14.94 -18.17 -9.03
N ALA A 145 14.61 -17.80 -7.78
CA ALA A 145 13.83 -18.64 -6.87
C ALA A 145 12.32 -18.62 -7.18
N LEU A 146 11.84 -17.53 -7.79
CA LEU A 146 10.42 -17.25 -7.99
C LEU A 146 9.64 -18.39 -8.70
N PRO A 147 10.09 -18.98 -9.83
CA PRO A 147 9.32 -20.04 -10.50
C PRO A 147 9.08 -21.27 -9.62
N ASN A 148 10.08 -21.66 -8.82
CA ASN A 148 9.94 -22.78 -7.90
C ASN A 148 9.00 -22.44 -6.74
N ILE A 149 9.08 -21.23 -6.19
CA ILE A 149 8.18 -20.76 -5.13
C ILE A 149 6.73 -20.75 -5.61
N ILE A 150 6.46 -20.20 -6.80
CA ILE A 150 5.13 -20.23 -7.42
C ILE A 150 4.62 -21.68 -7.55
N THR A 151 5.47 -22.58 -8.05
CA THR A 151 5.12 -24.01 -8.18
C THR A 151 4.77 -24.63 -6.82
N GLN A 152 5.52 -24.32 -5.76
CA GLN A 152 5.25 -24.80 -4.40
C GLN A 152 3.95 -24.22 -3.82
N ILE A 153 3.64 -22.95 -4.09
CA ILE A 153 2.38 -22.32 -3.68
C ILE A 153 1.19 -22.98 -4.36
N LYS A 154 1.26 -23.19 -5.68
CA LYS A 154 0.18 -23.82 -6.48
C LYS A 154 -0.04 -25.29 -6.09
N ASN A 155 1.03 -26.01 -5.76
CA ASN A 155 0.94 -27.41 -5.33
C ASN A 155 0.53 -27.57 -3.86
N SER A 156 0.43 -26.47 -3.11
CA SER A 156 0.01 -26.50 -1.71
C SER A 156 -1.49 -26.80 -1.60
N LYS A 157 -1.84 -27.84 -0.83
CA LYS A 157 -3.25 -28.21 -0.54
C LYS A 157 -3.97 -27.19 0.36
N LEU A 158 -3.28 -26.16 0.84
CA LEU A 158 -3.78 -25.23 1.85
C LEU A 158 -4.55 -24.07 1.22
N SER A 159 -3.84 -23.17 0.54
CA SER A 159 -4.42 -22.09 -0.27
C SER A 159 -3.33 -21.41 -1.12
N GLU A 160 -3.73 -20.79 -2.22
CA GLU A 160 -2.88 -19.90 -3.02
C GLU A 160 -2.87 -18.44 -2.48
N ARG A 161 -3.02 -18.26 -1.16
CA ARG A 161 -2.83 -16.96 -0.51
C ARG A 161 -1.35 -16.72 -0.33
N ALA A 162 -0.83 -15.63 -0.90
CA ALA A 162 0.59 -15.33 -0.87
C ALA A 162 0.81 -13.83 -0.66
N LEU A 163 1.62 -13.47 0.34
CA LEU A 163 2.09 -12.12 0.55
C LEU A 163 3.59 -12.08 0.25
N PHE A 164 3.97 -11.31 -0.77
CA PHE A 164 5.35 -11.08 -1.16
C PHE A 164 5.85 -9.76 -0.57
N LEU A 165 6.87 -9.82 0.27
CA LEU A 165 7.60 -8.69 0.82
C LEU A 165 8.86 -8.48 -0.03
N LEU A 166 8.87 -7.44 -0.86
CA LEU A 166 9.93 -7.12 -1.81
C LEU A 166 10.62 -5.81 -1.40
N ASP A 167 11.48 -5.91 -0.40
CA ASP A 167 12.21 -4.77 0.15
C ASP A 167 13.61 -4.61 -0.49
N GLN A 168 13.63 -4.34 -1.79
CA GLN A 168 14.88 -4.19 -2.53
C GLN A 168 15.57 -2.85 -2.26
N TYR A 169 16.90 -2.85 -2.21
CA TYR A 169 17.69 -1.60 -2.11
C TYR A 169 17.86 -0.90 -3.46
N ALA A 170 18.03 -1.67 -4.55
CA ALA A 170 18.16 -1.12 -5.89
C ALA A 170 16.90 -1.41 -6.70
N TYR A 171 16.40 -0.40 -7.41
CA TYR A 171 15.22 -0.53 -8.27
C TYR A 171 15.38 -1.60 -9.37
N LYS A 172 16.62 -2.03 -9.67
CA LYS A 172 16.96 -3.01 -10.72
C LYS A 172 16.82 -4.46 -10.29
N ASP A 173 16.58 -4.75 -9.01
CA ASP A 173 16.68 -6.12 -8.47
C ASP A 173 15.43 -6.96 -8.79
N VAL A 174 14.26 -6.33 -8.92
CA VAL A 174 13.00 -6.97 -9.31
C VAL A 174 12.39 -6.26 -10.52
N PRO A 175 12.41 -6.88 -11.72
CA PRO A 175 11.69 -6.34 -12.87
C PRO A 175 10.18 -6.54 -12.70
N PHE A 176 9.37 -5.60 -13.21
CA PHE A 176 7.91 -5.68 -13.08
C PHE A 176 7.30 -6.88 -13.82
N SER A 177 8.00 -7.46 -14.79
CA SER A 177 7.65 -8.76 -15.38
C SER A 177 7.61 -9.90 -14.35
N SER A 178 8.48 -9.89 -13.33
CA SER A 178 8.44 -10.87 -12.24
C SER A 178 7.24 -10.66 -11.32
N ILE A 179 6.86 -9.40 -11.08
CA ILE A 179 5.65 -9.07 -10.30
C ILE A 179 4.40 -9.48 -11.08
N ARG A 180 4.37 -9.25 -12.40
CA ARG A 180 3.31 -9.74 -13.27
C ARG A 180 3.17 -11.26 -13.20
N LEU A 181 4.29 -11.99 -13.29
CA LEU A 181 4.27 -13.44 -13.15
C LEU A 181 3.63 -13.90 -11.84
N ILE A 182 3.92 -13.22 -10.72
CA ILE A 182 3.27 -13.50 -9.42
C ILE A 182 1.75 -13.38 -9.54
N PHE A 183 1.27 -12.25 -10.08
CA PHE A 183 -0.16 -12.01 -10.18
C PHE A 183 -0.85 -12.91 -11.19
N ASP A 184 -0.18 -13.31 -12.27
CA ASP A 184 -0.74 -14.18 -13.31
C ASP A 184 -0.84 -15.64 -12.84
N GLU A 185 0.12 -16.11 -12.03
CA GLU A 185 0.21 -17.51 -11.61
C GLU A 185 -0.38 -17.82 -10.23
N VAL A 186 -0.49 -16.83 -9.34
CA VAL A 186 -0.93 -17.02 -7.95
C VAL A 186 -2.24 -16.26 -7.68
N LYS A 187 -3.34 -17.00 -7.49
CA LYS A 187 -4.70 -16.44 -7.49
C LYS A 187 -4.95 -15.34 -6.46
N ASN A 188 -4.40 -15.48 -5.24
CA ASN A 188 -4.60 -14.54 -4.15
C ASN A 188 -3.26 -13.95 -3.70
N ALA A 189 -2.43 -13.58 -4.66
CA ALA A 189 -1.19 -12.89 -4.39
C ALA A 189 -1.40 -11.41 -4.09
N GLU A 190 -0.53 -10.92 -3.22
CA GLU A 190 -0.34 -9.51 -2.90
C GLU A 190 1.15 -9.22 -2.77
N VAL A 191 1.55 -8.00 -3.14
CA VAL A 191 2.96 -7.58 -3.13
C VAL A 191 3.11 -6.27 -2.38
N LEU A 192 4.02 -6.25 -1.42
CA LEU A 192 4.53 -5.06 -0.74
C LEU A 192 5.93 -4.78 -1.30
N LEU A 193 6.09 -3.67 -2.03
CA LEU A 193 7.31 -3.33 -2.76
C LEU A 193 7.90 -2.02 -2.24
N THR A 194 9.18 -2.03 -1.87
CA THR A 194 9.95 -0.81 -1.65
C THR A 194 10.56 -0.33 -2.96
N PHE A 195 10.33 0.93 -3.31
CA PHE A 195 10.75 1.55 -4.56
C PHE A 195 11.38 2.93 -4.31
N ASN A 196 12.68 3.04 -4.57
CA ASN A 196 13.44 4.28 -4.38
C ASN A 196 13.18 5.26 -5.54
N VAL A 197 12.11 6.04 -5.43
CA VAL A 197 11.63 6.92 -6.49
C VAL A 197 12.54 8.12 -6.72
N ASP A 198 13.07 8.76 -5.69
CA ASP A 198 13.91 9.95 -5.85
C ASP A 198 15.23 9.61 -6.54
N SER A 199 15.84 8.48 -6.18
CA SER A 199 17.06 8.04 -6.87
C SER A 199 16.79 7.67 -8.34
N LEU A 200 15.56 7.31 -8.69
CA LEU A 200 15.17 7.07 -10.07
C LEU A 200 14.91 8.39 -10.82
N ILE A 201 14.28 9.37 -10.19
CA ILE A 201 14.03 10.69 -10.77
C ILE A 201 15.34 11.44 -10.99
N ASP A 202 16.24 11.43 -10.02
CA ASP A 202 17.61 11.95 -10.15
C ASP A 202 18.30 11.30 -11.36
N TYR A 203 18.07 10.00 -11.54
CA TYR A 203 18.63 9.23 -12.64
C TYR A 203 17.92 9.47 -13.97
N ILE A 204 16.74 10.10 -14.03
CA ILE A 204 16.00 10.36 -15.29
C ILE A 204 16.58 11.57 -16.07
N SER A 205 17.68 12.20 -15.62
CA SER A 205 18.29 13.36 -16.30
C SER A 205 19.18 13.01 -17.52
N ASP A 206 18.70 13.34 -18.73
CA ASP A 206 19.42 13.65 -19.98
C ASP A 206 20.62 12.75 -20.42
N ARG A 207 20.56 11.43 -20.20
CA ARG A 207 21.54 10.46 -20.74
C ARG A 207 20.89 9.16 -21.21
N ASP A 208 21.44 8.55 -22.27
CA ASP A 208 20.93 7.29 -22.86
C ASP A 208 21.03 6.09 -21.92
N GLU A 209 22.02 6.08 -21.01
CA GLU A 209 22.16 5.04 -19.98
C GLU A 209 20.90 4.95 -19.10
N ASN A 210 20.19 6.07 -18.93
CA ASN A 210 19.04 6.17 -18.06
C ASN A 210 17.84 5.36 -18.56
N ARG A 211 17.67 5.36 -19.89
CA ARG A 211 16.62 4.60 -20.57
C ARG A 211 16.81 3.11 -20.36
N LYS A 212 18.04 2.60 -20.50
CA LYS A 212 18.33 1.17 -20.30
C LYS A 212 17.95 0.67 -18.90
N ALA A 213 18.16 1.47 -17.87
CA ALA A 213 17.84 1.04 -16.50
C ALA A 213 16.32 0.98 -16.25
N LEU A 214 15.55 1.90 -16.85
CA LEU A 214 14.09 1.85 -16.84
C LEU A 214 13.54 0.74 -17.75
N GLN A 215 14.21 0.43 -18.86
CA GLN A 215 13.85 -0.67 -19.76
C GLN A 215 13.99 -2.02 -19.04
N ASN A 216 15.06 -2.20 -18.27
CA ASN A 216 15.30 -3.41 -17.48
C ASN A 216 14.19 -3.70 -16.46
N ILE A 217 13.45 -2.67 -16.04
CA ILE A 217 12.30 -2.79 -15.13
C ILE A 217 10.96 -2.56 -15.85
N ASN A 218 10.94 -2.54 -17.18
CA ASN A 218 9.72 -2.39 -17.99
C ASN A 218 8.99 -1.02 -17.90
N LEU A 219 9.59 -0.01 -17.27
CA LEU A 219 8.94 1.29 -17.05
C LEU A 219 9.27 2.37 -18.09
N GLU A 220 10.28 2.15 -18.95
CA GLU A 220 10.79 3.19 -19.86
C GLU A 220 9.74 3.76 -20.81
N LYS A 221 8.85 2.92 -21.35
CA LYS A 221 7.77 3.32 -22.27
C LYS A 221 6.71 4.24 -21.65
N TYR A 222 6.69 4.37 -20.32
CA TYR A 222 5.75 5.26 -19.62
C TYR A 222 6.33 6.65 -19.40
N ILE A 223 7.64 6.83 -19.54
CA ILE A 223 8.29 8.11 -19.30
C ILE A 223 8.17 8.99 -20.55
N PRO A 224 7.66 10.24 -20.43
CA PRO A 224 7.52 11.16 -21.55
C PRO A 224 8.86 11.87 -21.83
N TRP A 225 9.84 11.12 -22.34
CA TRP A 225 11.23 11.58 -22.49
C TRP A 225 11.40 12.89 -23.25
N ASP A 226 10.60 13.11 -24.27
CA ASP A 226 10.53 14.31 -25.10
C ASP A 226 10.02 15.54 -24.35
N MET A 227 9.17 15.34 -23.35
CA MET A 227 8.56 16.41 -22.56
C MET A 227 9.34 16.75 -21.29
N ILE A 228 10.33 15.94 -20.89
CA ILE A 228 11.10 16.17 -19.64
C ILE A 228 11.75 17.55 -19.63
N SER A 229 12.46 17.90 -20.71
CA SER A 229 13.14 19.20 -20.81
C SER A 229 12.14 20.36 -20.78
N TYR A 230 10.98 20.19 -21.43
CA TYR A 230 9.89 21.17 -21.38
C TYR A 230 9.33 21.32 -19.96
N TYR A 231 9.09 20.23 -19.24
CA TYR A 231 8.57 20.29 -17.86
C TYR A 231 9.58 20.91 -16.91
N LYS A 232 10.88 20.60 -17.03
CA LYS A 232 11.92 21.25 -16.22
C LYS A 232 11.97 22.77 -16.46
N ALA A 233 11.79 23.20 -17.72
CA ALA A 233 11.85 24.61 -18.08
C ALA A 233 10.59 25.40 -17.71
N THR A 234 9.40 24.81 -17.89
CA THR A 234 8.12 25.51 -17.69
C THR A 234 7.47 25.27 -16.34
N LYS A 235 7.83 24.17 -15.67
CA LYS A 235 7.25 23.71 -14.40
C LYS A 235 8.34 23.23 -13.42
N PRO A 236 9.32 24.09 -13.06
CA PRO A 236 10.47 23.70 -12.26
C PRO A 236 10.12 23.12 -10.88
N TYR A 237 8.96 23.47 -10.32
CA TYR A 237 8.48 22.98 -9.03
C TYR A 237 7.58 21.74 -9.13
N GLU A 238 7.06 21.38 -10.31
CA GLU A 238 6.08 20.28 -10.47
C GLU A 238 6.60 19.09 -11.29
N TRP A 239 7.68 19.27 -12.07
CA TRP A 239 8.11 18.27 -13.06
C TRP A 239 8.38 16.89 -12.43
N GLN A 240 8.92 16.85 -11.21
CA GLN A 240 9.15 15.59 -10.48
C GLN A 240 7.82 14.86 -10.21
N HIS A 241 6.78 15.59 -9.82
CA HIS A 241 5.45 15.02 -9.58
C HIS A 241 4.78 14.53 -10.87
N LEU A 242 5.01 15.22 -11.99
CA LEU A 242 4.56 14.73 -13.30
C LEU A 242 5.23 13.39 -13.63
N ILE A 243 6.55 13.27 -13.46
CA ILE A 243 7.28 12.02 -13.69
C ILE A 243 6.83 10.91 -12.74
N GLN A 244 6.60 11.23 -11.47
CA GLN A 244 6.00 10.31 -10.50
C GLN A 244 4.65 9.76 -10.98
N ARG A 245 3.77 10.59 -11.56
CA ARG A 245 2.49 10.12 -12.11
C ARG A 245 2.67 9.10 -13.24
N PHE A 246 3.60 9.35 -14.15
CA PHE A 246 3.93 8.42 -15.22
C PHE A 246 4.51 7.10 -14.68
N LEU A 247 5.40 7.18 -13.68
CA LEU A 247 5.94 6.02 -13.00
C LEU A 247 4.85 5.21 -12.31
N ALA A 248 3.99 5.84 -11.51
CA ALA A 248 2.89 5.18 -10.81
C ALA A 248 1.93 4.47 -11.79
N LYS A 249 1.59 5.13 -12.91
CA LYS A 249 0.79 4.52 -13.98
C LYS A 249 1.51 3.32 -14.60
N GLY A 250 2.81 3.43 -14.86
CA GLY A 250 3.64 2.35 -15.38
C GLY A 250 3.71 1.16 -14.44
N ILE A 251 3.96 1.40 -13.15
CA ILE A 251 4.02 0.38 -12.10
C ILE A 251 2.72 -0.42 -12.03
N LEU A 252 1.57 0.27 -11.95
CA LEU A 252 0.26 -0.38 -11.92
C LEU A 252 0.03 -1.22 -13.18
N LYS A 253 0.36 -0.68 -14.36
CA LYS A 253 0.14 -1.39 -15.62
C LYS A 253 1.08 -2.58 -15.79
N GLU A 254 2.38 -2.43 -15.55
CA GLU A 254 3.39 -3.46 -15.77
C GLU A 254 3.33 -4.58 -14.75
N SER A 255 3.01 -4.27 -13.49
CA SER A 255 2.84 -5.28 -12.43
C SER A 255 1.67 -6.22 -12.66
N GLY A 256 0.65 -5.84 -13.44
CA GLY A 256 -0.57 -6.66 -13.61
C GLY A 256 -1.50 -6.67 -12.38
N ALA A 257 -1.25 -5.80 -11.40
CA ALA A 257 -2.15 -5.60 -10.27
C ALA A 257 -3.45 -4.88 -10.70
N GLU A 258 -4.56 -5.15 -10.02
CA GLU A 258 -5.81 -4.39 -10.21
C GLU A 258 -5.82 -3.12 -9.36
N PHE A 259 -5.21 -3.19 -8.17
CA PHE A 259 -5.17 -2.13 -7.19
C PHE A 259 -3.75 -1.80 -6.74
N MET A 260 -3.51 -0.52 -6.47
CA MET A 260 -2.25 -0.01 -5.95
C MET A 260 -2.49 1.04 -4.87
N THR A 261 -1.74 0.96 -3.77
CA THR A 261 -1.66 2.00 -2.73
C THR A 261 -0.20 2.37 -2.53
N VAL A 262 0.12 3.66 -2.57
CA VAL A 262 1.52 4.14 -2.46
C VAL A 262 1.65 4.97 -1.19
N PHE A 263 2.62 4.59 -0.36
CA PHE A 263 3.03 5.29 0.83
C PHE A 263 4.32 6.05 0.52
N PHE A 264 4.35 7.34 0.84
CA PHE A 264 5.51 8.20 0.63
C PHE A 264 6.29 8.29 1.93
N ILE A 265 7.40 7.56 2.03
CA ILE A 265 8.24 7.54 3.22
C ILE A 265 9.39 8.52 3.02
N THR A 266 9.32 9.66 3.71
CA THR A 266 10.38 10.67 3.70
C THR A 266 11.12 10.63 5.04
N PRO A 267 12.41 10.24 5.06
CA PRO A 267 13.22 10.26 6.28
C PRO A 267 13.29 11.67 6.91
N PHE A 268 13.58 11.75 8.20
CA PHE A 268 13.96 13.02 8.82
C PHE A 268 15.44 13.32 8.51
N GLY A 269 15.79 14.55 8.14
CA GLY A 269 17.19 14.97 7.91
C GLY A 269 17.35 16.09 6.89
N SER A 270 18.60 16.50 6.65
CA SER A 270 18.95 17.66 5.82
C SER A 270 18.78 17.46 4.31
N ASN A 271 18.68 16.21 3.83
CA ASN A 271 18.43 15.88 2.43
C ASN A 271 17.72 14.52 2.29
N PRO A 272 16.45 14.41 2.73
CA PRO A 272 15.78 13.13 2.84
C PRO A 272 15.27 12.67 1.47
N ARG A 273 15.87 11.61 0.93
CA ARG A 273 15.33 10.93 -0.25
C ARG A 273 14.03 10.22 0.11
N THR A 274 12.98 10.50 -0.63
CA THR A 274 11.68 9.86 -0.52
C THR A 274 11.69 8.50 -1.20
N TYR A 275 11.12 7.52 -0.52
CA TYR A 275 10.91 6.17 -1.02
C TYR A 275 9.43 5.89 -1.08
N TRP A 276 9.02 5.13 -2.09
CA TRP A 276 7.68 4.58 -2.17
C TRP A 276 7.64 3.21 -1.53
N PHE A 277 6.72 3.03 -0.60
CA PHE A 277 6.31 1.70 -0.19
C PHE A 277 4.95 1.43 -0.84
N ILE A 278 4.90 0.42 -1.72
CA ILE A 278 3.79 0.20 -2.64
C ILE A 278 3.12 -1.11 -2.29
N HIS A 279 1.82 -1.07 -2.04
CA HIS A 279 0.98 -2.26 -1.98
C HIS A 279 0.31 -2.49 -3.33
N LEU A 280 0.43 -3.70 -3.85
CA LEU A 280 -0.19 -4.15 -5.10
C LEU A 280 -1.08 -5.36 -4.78
N ALA A 281 -2.30 -5.35 -5.31
CA ALA A 281 -3.26 -6.43 -5.09
C ALA A 281 -4.20 -6.63 -6.29
N LYS A 282 -4.80 -7.82 -6.39
CA LYS A 282 -5.96 -8.10 -7.26
C LYS A 282 -7.30 -8.05 -6.53
N ASN A 283 -7.28 -7.90 -5.20
CA ASN A 283 -8.49 -7.90 -4.38
C ASN A 283 -8.73 -6.52 -3.76
N TYR A 284 -9.90 -5.94 -4.01
CA TYR A 284 -10.29 -4.64 -3.45
C TYR A 284 -10.25 -4.63 -1.92
N ARG A 285 -10.64 -5.73 -1.26
CA ARG A 285 -10.66 -5.79 0.21
C ARG A 285 -9.26 -5.62 0.81
N ALA A 286 -8.23 -6.15 0.15
CA ALA A 286 -6.84 -5.96 0.55
C ALA A 286 -6.45 -4.48 0.51
N THR A 287 -6.82 -3.79 -0.57
CA THR A 287 -6.60 -2.35 -0.74
C THR A 287 -7.36 -1.51 0.29
N ALA A 288 -8.61 -1.87 0.60
CA ALA A 288 -9.38 -1.19 1.63
C ALA A 288 -8.67 -1.27 3.00
N VAL A 289 -8.20 -2.46 3.39
CA VAL A 289 -7.42 -2.66 4.62
C VAL A 289 -6.11 -1.86 4.60
N MET A 290 -5.41 -1.85 3.46
CA MET A 290 -4.15 -1.10 3.33
C MET A 290 -4.37 0.41 3.47
N LYS A 291 -5.48 0.94 2.94
CA LYS A 291 -5.83 2.35 3.11
C LYS A 291 -6.14 2.71 4.56
N GLU A 292 -6.80 1.84 5.32
CA GLU A 292 -6.98 2.07 6.76
C GLU A 292 -5.64 2.19 7.50
N ILE A 293 -4.68 1.32 7.16
CA ILE A 293 -3.32 1.38 7.71
C ILE A 293 -2.61 2.65 7.27
N HIS A 294 -2.82 3.08 6.02
CA HIS A 294 -2.29 4.34 5.51
C HIS A 294 -2.77 5.56 6.31
N TRP A 295 -4.06 5.62 6.65
CA TRP A 295 -4.61 6.69 7.48
C TRP A 295 -4.14 6.60 8.94
N LYS A 296 -4.01 5.38 9.48
CA LYS A 296 -3.49 5.17 10.85
C LYS A 296 -2.07 5.72 11.04
N TYR A 297 -1.19 5.50 10.06
CA TYR A 297 0.22 5.95 10.12
C TYR A 297 0.46 7.29 9.42
N GLY A 298 -0.61 8.01 9.09
CA GLY A 298 -0.62 9.10 8.14
C GLY A 298 0.31 10.28 8.41
N ASN A 299 0.70 10.51 9.66
CA ASN A 299 1.68 11.54 10.04
C ASN A 299 3.10 11.24 9.54
N HIS A 300 3.41 9.99 9.22
CA HIS A 300 4.72 9.56 8.72
C HIS A 300 4.82 9.61 7.19
N PHE A 301 3.72 9.91 6.52
CA PHE A 301 3.65 9.94 5.06
C PHE A 301 3.19 11.29 4.58
N SER A 302 3.86 11.76 3.54
CA SER A 302 3.50 13.02 2.91
C SER A 302 3.59 12.94 1.40
N HIS A 303 2.65 13.57 0.71
CA HIS A 303 2.67 13.64 -0.74
C HIS A 303 2.26 15.03 -1.22
N PHE A 304 2.67 15.34 -2.44
CA PHE A 304 2.40 16.61 -3.12
C PHE A 304 1.28 16.48 -4.16
N MET A 305 0.60 15.33 -4.20
CA MET A 305 -0.56 15.10 -5.08
C MET A 305 -1.85 15.33 -4.29
N THR A 306 -2.90 15.80 -4.97
CA THR A 306 -4.23 15.93 -4.36
C THR A 306 -4.71 14.54 -3.92
N PRO A 307 -4.96 14.29 -2.62
CA PRO A 307 -5.26 12.96 -2.12
C PRO A 307 -6.61 12.40 -2.63
N SER A 308 -7.48 13.28 -3.13
CA SER A 308 -8.73 12.96 -3.81
C SER A 308 -8.51 12.27 -5.17
N LEU A 309 -7.34 12.47 -5.80
CA LEU A 309 -7.04 12.08 -7.20
C LEU A 309 -5.60 11.50 -7.33
N PHE A 310 -5.43 10.23 -7.02
CA PHE A 310 -4.13 9.59 -6.82
C PHE A 310 -3.54 8.89 -8.07
N VAL A 311 -4.30 8.08 -8.81
CA VAL A 311 -3.79 7.34 -10.00
C VAL A 311 -4.65 7.58 -11.24
N GLY A 312 -3.99 7.95 -12.35
CA GLY A 312 -4.59 7.89 -13.69
C GLY A 312 -5.41 9.09 -14.12
N TYR A 313 -5.15 10.27 -13.56
CA TYR A 313 -5.82 11.51 -13.94
C TYR A 313 -5.51 11.98 -15.37
N ASP A 314 -6.55 12.35 -16.12
CA ASP A 314 -6.48 12.96 -17.45
C ASP A 314 -6.40 14.48 -17.30
N THR A 315 -5.21 15.03 -17.53
CA THR A 315 -4.93 16.48 -17.39
C THR A 315 -5.78 17.36 -18.31
N LYS A 316 -6.37 16.81 -19.37
CA LYS A 316 -7.21 17.58 -20.30
C LYS A 316 -8.59 17.91 -19.74
N ARG A 317 -9.12 17.06 -18.84
CA ARG A 317 -10.50 17.20 -18.36
C ARG A 317 -10.69 18.18 -17.22
N ASP A 318 -9.63 18.63 -16.56
CA ASP A 318 -9.78 19.42 -15.34
C ASP A 318 -9.56 20.92 -15.55
N ILE A 319 -8.67 21.32 -16.47
CA ILE A 319 -8.50 22.73 -16.83
C ILE A 319 -9.84 23.31 -17.34
N GLU A 320 -10.67 22.49 -17.98
CA GLU A 320 -11.97 22.91 -18.52
C GLU A 320 -13.15 22.74 -17.52
N VAL A 321 -13.00 21.99 -16.42
CA VAL A 321 -14.13 21.58 -15.55
C VAL A 321 -14.05 22.16 -14.14
N THR A 322 -12.86 22.40 -13.59
CA THR A 322 -12.73 22.89 -12.20
C THR A 322 -12.43 24.38 -12.10
N ASP A 323 -11.99 25.04 -13.19
CA ASP A 323 -11.49 26.42 -13.21
C ASP A 323 -10.43 26.69 -12.11
N GLN A 324 -9.84 25.63 -11.55
CA GLN A 324 -8.91 25.67 -10.43
C GLN A 324 -7.49 25.68 -10.95
N HIS A 325 -7.08 26.85 -11.43
CA HIS A 325 -5.71 27.13 -11.85
C HIS A 325 -4.67 27.08 -10.70
N SER A 326 -5.07 26.81 -9.45
CA SER A 326 -4.22 27.09 -8.28
C SER A 326 -4.40 26.16 -7.06
N LEU A 327 -5.01 24.98 -7.18
CA LEU A 327 -5.02 24.05 -6.04
C LEU A 327 -3.64 23.38 -5.85
N GLY A 328 -2.80 23.98 -5.00
CA GLY A 328 -1.88 23.29 -4.11
C GLY A 328 -0.84 22.35 -4.73
N PHE A 329 -0.55 22.48 -6.03
CA PHE A 329 0.60 21.80 -6.64
C PHE A 329 1.89 22.39 -6.07
N GLY A 330 2.34 21.85 -4.94
CA GLY A 330 3.56 22.30 -4.24
C GLY A 330 3.50 22.24 -2.71
N GLU A 331 2.32 22.07 -2.10
CA GLU A 331 2.21 21.92 -0.64
C GLU A 331 2.31 20.45 -0.21
N GLN A 332 3.11 20.20 0.83
CA GLN A 332 3.25 18.87 1.42
C GLN A 332 1.97 18.51 2.20
N HIS A 333 1.27 17.45 1.80
CA HIS A 333 0.08 16.98 2.49
C HIS A 333 0.36 15.74 3.33
N PHE A 334 0.01 15.82 4.61
CA PHE A 334 0.03 14.70 5.56
C PHE A 334 -1.35 14.06 5.67
N PHE A 335 -1.43 12.78 6.01
CA PHE A 335 -2.71 12.08 6.19
C PHE A 335 -3.20 12.27 7.63
N ASN A 336 -3.72 13.46 7.90
CA ASN A 336 -4.24 13.89 9.20
C ASN A 336 -5.70 14.38 9.07
N ASP A 337 -6.31 14.79 10.18
CA ASP A 337 -7.71 15.24 10.22
C ASP A 337 -7.98 16.46 9.30
N VAL A 338 -6.99 17.34 9.11
CA VAL A 338 -7.12 18.51 8.22
C VAL A 338 -7.26 18.07 6.77
N THR A 339 -6.35 17.21 6.31
CA THR A 339 -6.41 16.62 4.96
C THR A 339 -7.65 15.76 4.79
N GLY A 340 -8.06 15.01 5.83
CA GLY A 340 -9.30 14.24 5.83
C GLY A 340 -10.52 15.11 5.57
N LYS A 341 -10.69 16.21 6.32
CA LYS A 341 -11.80 17.17 6.11
C LYS A 341 -11.79 17.78 4.71
N ARG A 342 -10.61 18.09 4.17
CA ARG A 342 -10.49 18.59 2.79
C ARG A 342 -10.96 17.56 1.76
N ILE A 343 -10.51 16.31 1.88
CA ILE A 343 -10.97 15.23 0.99
C ILE A 343 -12.48 15.01 1.12
N VAL A 344 -13.02 15.07 2.33
CA VAL A 344 -14.47 14.97 2.57
C VAL A 344 -15.21 16.07 1.80
N SER A 345 -14.73 17.32 1.87
CA SER A 345 -15.32 18.44 1.13
C SER A 345 -15.25 18.24 -0.38
N GLU A 346 -14.06 17.94 -0.92
CA GLU A 346 -13.84 17.73 -2.36
C GLU A 346 -14.71 16.57 -2.90
N LEU A 347 -14.75 15.44 -2.17
CA LEU A 347 -15.55 14.29 -2.57
C LEU A 347 -17.05 14.54 -2.43
N SER A 348 -17.48 15.35 -1.46
CA SER A 348 -18.89 15.73 -1.30
C SER A 348 -19.42 16.51 -2.52
N GLU A 349 -18.57 17.23 -3.23
CA GLU A 349 -18.93 17.95 -4.45
C GLU A 349 -18.79 17.07 -5.71
N LEU A 350 -17.76 16.22 -5.76
CA LEU A 350 -17.43 15.41 -6.94
C LEU A 350 -18.29 14.15 -7.06
N LEU A 351 -18.57 13.45 -5.95
CA LEU A 351 -19.28 12.18 -5.99
C LEU A 351 -20.71 12.29 -6.49
N PRO A 352 -21.52 13.29 -6.08
CA PRO A 352 -22.86 13.45 -6.64
C PRO A 352 -22.84 13.60 -8.17
N LYS A 353 -21.95 14.45 -8.71
CA LYS A 353 -21.78 14.63 -10.16
C LYS A 353 -21.53 13.29 -10.87
N LYS A 354 -20.58 12.49 -10.35
CA LYS A 354 -20.29 11.15 -10.89
C LYS A 354 -21.45 10.16 -10.76
N ILE A 355 -22.22 10.23 -9.68
CA ILE A 355 -23.40 9.38 -9.48
C ILE A 355 -24.48 9.70 -10.52
N TYR A 356 -24.68 10.98 -10.86
CA TYR A 356 -25.62 11.40 -11.92
C TYR A 356 -25.18 11.01 -13.34
N GLU A 357 -23.88 10.97 -13.61
CA GLU A 357 -23.33 10.56 -14.92
C GLU A 357 -23.26 9.04 -15.10
N GLY A 358 -23.25 8.31 -13.98
CA GLY A 358 -23.10 6.85 -13.95
C GLY A 358 -24.41 6.08 -13.92
N GLN A 359 -24.28 4.75 -13.84
CA GLN A 359 -25.40 3.86 -13.55
C GLN A 359 -25.50 3.61 -12.04
N ASN A 360 -26.71 3.21 -11.61
CA ASN A 360 -26.94 2.74 -10.24
C ASN A 360 -25.98 1.59 -9.93
N GLN A 361 -25.29 1.69 -8.80
CA GLN A 361 -24.28 0.72 -8.40
C GLN A 361 -24.28 0.55 -6.88
N THR A 362 -23.70 -0.55 -6.40
CA THR A 362 -23.50 -0.70 -4.95
C THR A 362 -22.40 0.24 -4.46
N PHE A 363 -22.45 0.61 -3.17
CA PHE A 363 -21.37 1.35 -2.54
C PHE A 363 -20.01 0.65 -2.72
N GLY A 364 -19.97 -0.67 -2.56
CA GLY A 364 -18.76 -1.47 -2.80
C GLY A 364 -18.25 -1.40 -4.23
N ALA A 365 -19.13 -1.43 -5.23
CA ALA A 365 -18.75 -1.28 -6.63
C ALA A 365 -18.19 0.12 -6.91
N MET A 366 -18.83 1.15 -6.35
CA MET A 366 -18.35 2.54 -6.44
C MET A 366 -16.94 2.67 -5.84
N MET A 367 -16.76 2.18 -4.62
CA MET A 367 -15.48 2.18 -3.92
C MET A 367 -14.39 1.43 -4.69
N ARG A 368 -14.72 0.28 -5.29
CA ARG A 368 -13.81 -0.49 -6.15
C ARG A 368 -13.39 0.31 -7.37
N SER A 369 -14.33 0.98 -8.04
CA SER A 369 -14.05 1.77 -9.26
C SER A 369 -13.11 2.95 -9.01
N MET A 370 -13.19 3.57 -7.83
CA MET A 370 -12.35 4.70 -7.46
C MET A 370 -11.11 4.31 -6.65
N ALA A 371 -10.89 3.01 -6.39
CA ALA A 371 -9.88 2.54 -5.46
C ALA A 371 -8.46 3.04 -5.76
N ASN A 372 -8.08 3.08 -7.04
CA ASN A 372 -6.79 3.64 -7.47
C ASN A 372 -6.82 5.16 -7.62
N ALA A 373 -8.00 5.73 -7.87
CA ALA A 373 -8.16 7.14 -8.14
C ALA A 373 -8.13 8.00 -6.86
N THR A 374 -8.24 7.43 -5.66
CA THR A 374 -8.22 8.22 -4.42
C THR A 374 -7.53 7.49 -3.29
N MET A 375 -7.01 8.22 -2.31
CA MET A 375 -6.54 7.66 -1.04
C MET A 375 -7.60 7.66 0.06
N ALA A 376 -8.82 8.14 -0.23
CA ALA A 376 -9.94 8.04 0.71
C ALA A 376 -10.22 6.56 1.05
N ASN A 377 -10.32 6.27 2.35
CA ASN A 377 -10.85 5.01 2.84
C ASN A 377 -12.40 5.05 2.82
N GLU A 378 -13.04 3.93 3.11
CA GLU A 378 -14.51 3.85 3.05
C GLU A 378 -15.18 4.80 4.06
N SER A 379 -14.57 5.04 5.22
CA SER A 379 -15.11 5.98 6.22
C SER A 379 -15.19 7.40 5.68
N ILE A 380 -14.10 7.90 5.09
CA ILE A 380 -14.04 9.24 4.49
C ILE A 380 -15.07 9.39 3.37
N VAL A 381 -15.26 8.36 2.53
CA VAL A 381 -16.28 8.41 1.48
C VAL A 381 -17.70 8.41 2.07
N ARG A 382 -17.96 7.63 3.12
CA ARG A 382 -19.25 7.67 3.84
C ARG A 382 -19.54 9.05 4.41
N ASP A 383 -18.52 9.71 4.97
CA ASP A 383 -18.64 11.07 5.50
C ASP A 383 -18.87 12.10 4.38
N ALA A 384 -18.18 11.97 3.25
CA ALA A 384 -18.39 12.80 2.06
C ALA A 384 -19.79 12.68 1.48
N LEU A 385 -20.39 11.48 1.51
CA LEU A 385 -21.76 11.26 1.03
C LEU A 385 -22.83 11.69 2.04
N HIS A 386 -22.44 12.05 3.27
CA HIS A 386 -23.41 12.38 4.33
C HIS A 386 -24.26 13.60 3.97
N MET A 387 -23.63 14.68 3.53
CA MET A 387 -24.32 15.92 3.18
C MET A 387 -25.16 15.80 1.91
N PRO A 388 -24.64 15.23 0.79
CA PRO A 388 -25.46 14.94 -0.38
C PRO A 388 -26.70 14.08 -0.07
N LEU A 389 -26.57 13.12 0.87
CA LEU A 389 -27.69 12.30 1.30
C LEU A 389 -28.75 13.08 2.10
N ILE A 390 -28.32 14.00 2.99
CA ILE A 390 -29.22 14.85 3.78
C ILE A 390 -29.93 15.90 2.92
N CYS A 391 -29.18 16.55 2.03
CA CYS A 391 -29.69 17.52 1.06
C CYS A 391 -30.60 16.88 0.00
N LYS A 392 -30.65 15.54 -0.05
CA LYS A 392 -31.37 14.74 -1.06
C LYS A 392 -30.84 14.96 -2.49
N ASP A 393 -29.55 15.29 -2.61
CA ASP A 393 -28.85 15.31 -3.89
C ASP A 393 -28.62 13.88 -4.43
N ILE A 394 -28.55 12.91 -3.52
CA ILE A 394 -28.47 11.48 -3.85
C ILE A 394 -29.42 10.68 -2.95
N GLU A 395 -29.69 9.45 -3.34
CA GLU A 395 -30.41 8.49 -2.51
C GLU A 395 -29.62 7.19 -2.39
N ILE A 396 -29.71 6.57 -1.21
CA ILE A 396 -29.03 5.30 -0.94
C ILE A 396 -30.03 4.35 -0.31
N PHE A 397 -30.16 3.17 -0.90
CA PHE A 397 -31.09 2.12 -0.48
C PHE A 397 -30.34 0.88 -0.02
N ASP A 398 -30.97 0.07 0.82
CA ASP A 398 -30.45 -1.27 1.10
C ASP A 398 -30.41 -2.16 -0.15
N LYS A 399 -29.75 -3.32 -0.04
CA LYS A 399 -29.61 -4.30 -1.14
C LYS A 399 -30.94 -4.74 -1.77
N ASP A 400 -32.04 -4.65 -1.03
CA ASP A 400 -33.37 -5.11 -1.44
C ASP A 400 -34.23 -3.94 -1.94
N ASN A 401 -33.66 -2.73 -2.00
CA ASN A 401 -34.31 -1.47 -2.38
C ASN A 401 -35.53 -1.10 -1.51
N ARG A 402 -35.54 -1.52 -0.23
CA ARG A 402 -36.67 -1.32 0.71
C ARG A 402 -36.43 -0.17 1.66
N THR A 403 -35.22 -0.10 2.23
CA THR A 403 -34.89 0.86 3.28
C THR A 403 -33.97 1.94 2.75
N LYS A 404 -34.41 3.21 2.80
CA LYS A 404 -33.57 4.36 2.46
C LYS A 404 -32.67 4.74 3.65
N ARG A 405 -31.37 4.88 3.40
CA ARG A 405 -30.39 5.37 4.39
C ARG A 405 -30.60 6.85 4.66
N ARG A 406 -30.35 7.27 5.90
CA ARG A 406 -30.50 8.66 6.36
C ARG A 406 -29.20 9.30 6.84
N LYS A 407 -28.13 8.51 6.97
CA LYS A 407 -26.82 8.95 7.47
C LYS A 407 -25.73 8.24 6.66
N GLY A 408 -24.70 8.99 6.27
CA GLY A 408 -23.50 8.44 5.61
C GLY A 408 -22.88 7.25 6.34
N SER A 409 -22.74 7.35 7.67
CA SER A 409 -22.19 6.27 8.52
C SER A 409 -23.00 4.96 8.53
N SER A 410 -24.26 5.00 8.07
CA SER A 410 -25.12 3.80 7.99
C SER A 410 -25.00 3.03 6.67
N ILE A 411 -24.23 3.55 5.71
CA ILE A 411 -24.06 2.95 4.37
C ILE A 411 -23.23 1.67 4.49
N LYS A 412 -23.80 0.57 3.99
CA LYS A 412 -23.16 -0.74 3.88
C LYS A 412 -22.64 -0.97 2.47
N ASP A 413 -21.70 -1.90 2.33
CA ASP A 413 -21.08 -2.26 1.05
C ASP A 413 -22.08 -2.70 -0.03
N SER A 414 -23.14 -3.40 0.39
CA SER A 414 -24.20 -3.90 -0.50
C SER A 414 -25.30 -2.88 -0.80
N ASP A 415 -25.27 -1.69 -0.20
CA ASP A 415 -26.31 -0.68 -0.41
C ASP A 415 -26.17 -0.07 -1.80
N ILE A 416 -27.30 0.26 -2.44
CA ILE A 416 -27.36 0.79 -3.80
C ILE A 416 -27.38 2.31 -3.74
N VAL A 417 -26.43 2.94 -4.41
CA VAL A 417 -26.32 4.40 -4.56
C VAL A 417 -26.99 4.80 -5.86
N VAL A 418 -27.93 5.73 -5.79
CA VAL A 418 -28.70 6.21 -6.95
C VAL A 418 -28.76 7.74 -6.97
N PRO A 419 -28.82 8.36 -8.17
CA PRO A 419 -29.09 9.79 -8.28
C PRO A 419 -30.49 10.12 -7.76
N ALA A 420 -30.65 11.27 -7.11
CA ALA A 420 -31.99 11.72 -6.76
C ALA A 420 -32.77 12.14 -8.01
N ALA A 421 -34.09 11.94 -7.99
CA ALA A 421 -34.97 12.24 -9.12
C ALA A 421 -34.91 13.71 -9.59
N GLN A 422 -34.60 14.63 -8.69
CA GLN A 422 -34.43 16.05 -8.99
C GLN A 422 -32.94 16.41 -8.90
N ARG A 423 -32.37 16.92 -10.00
CA ARG A 423 -30.96 17.31 -10.08
C ARG A 423 -30.76 18.70 -9.46
N SER A 424 -30.01 18.77 -8.37
CA SER A 424 -29.58 20.06 -7.79
C SER A 424 -28.59 20.75 -8.72
N LEU A 425 -28.78 22.07 -8.95
CA LEU A 425 -27.87 22.88 -9.78
C LEU A 425 -26.54 23.20 -9.05
N PHE A 426 -26.54 23.17 -7.72
CA PHE A 426 -25.38 23.38 -6.86
C PHE A 426 -25.35 22.29 -5.78
N PHE A 427 -24.21 21.63 -5.60
CA PHE A 427 -23.99 20.70 -4.49
C PHE A 427 -23.42 21.47 -3.31
N ILE A 428 -24.09 21.42 -2.16
CA ILE A 428 -23.69 22.20 -0.98
C ILE A 428 -22.57 21.43 -0.25
N PRO A 429 -21.36 21.99 -0.09
CA PRO A 429 -20.30 21.35 0.67
C PRO A 429 -20.67 21.22 2.16
N PRO A 430 -20.04 20.28 2.89
CA PRO A 430 -20.29 20.14 4.32
C PRO A 430 -19.96 21.42 5.08
N VAL A 431 -20.95 21.94 5.82
CA VAL A 431 -20.73 23.02 6.77
C VAL A 431 -19.74 22.51 7.81
N SER A 432 -18.57 23.15 7.91
CA SER A 432 -17.66 22.93 9.03
C SER A 432 -18.42 23.27 10.30
N MET A 433 -18.86 22.25 11.05
CA MET A 433 -19.29 22.47 12.42
C MET A 433 -18.05 22.86 13.22
N VAL A 434 -17.75 24.16 13.23
CA VAL A 434 -17.03 24.79 14.32
C VAL A 434 -17.88 24.50 15.54
N ARG A 435 -17.45 23.55 16.38
CA ARG A 435 -17.98 23.46 17.73
C ARG A 435 -17.61 24.79 18.37
N ASN A 436 -18.60 25.65 18.58
CA ASN A 436 -18.50 26.69 19.59
C ASN A 436 -18.27 25.95 20.90
N THR A 437 -17.00 25.84 21.31
CA THR A 437 -16.68 25.74 22.72
C THR A 437 -17.02 27.10 23.28
N GLU A 438 -18.23 27.21 23.82
CA GLU A 438 -18.49 28.09 24.94
C GLU A 438 -17.42 27.79 25.99
N ALA A 439 -16.55 28.76 26.22
CA ALA A 439 -15.77 28.85 27.44
C ALA A 439 -16.26 30.12 28.13
N GLU A 440 -16.96 29.89 29.22
CA GLU A 440 -17.14 30.82 30.33
C GLU A 440 -15.79 31.48 30.64
N ASP A 441 -15.75 32.81 30.53
CA ASP A 441 -15.47 33.72 31.64
C ASP A 441 -16.08 35.09 31.34
#